data_AF-D1AWD4-F1
#
_entry.id   AF-D1AWD4-F1
#
_cell.length_a   1.000
_cell.length_b   1.000
_cell.length_c   1.000
_cell.angle_alpha   90.00
_cell.angle_beta   90.00
_cell.angle_gamma   90.00
#
_symmetry.space_group_name_H-M   'P 1'
#
loop_
_entity.id
_entity.type
_entity.pdbx_description
1 polymer ?
#
loop_
_entity_poly.entity_id
_entity_poly.type
_entity_poly.pdbx_seq_one_letter_code
_entity_poly.pdbx_strand_id
1 'polypeptide(L)'
;MYELLLKRREYLIGNFKDLPLNKRKQIEEIQEKNIEKLEYLENLNIAEVKLKYNNILELAKAYNQVGNVRYRDEKIKVIILKTLKLLRITYYNLSSVEKVNWWQWEIGIPLLLNDIFILMNEKDFDFEKEENLKTSIYFQKDPRYSGNNPVATHPSKKPFRISTGGNRVDTVKVSLFRSILLNNEEELKLALNSLPEVWKCREKINRIETDTQRDGFYNDGSFIQHGSLAYNGTYGNVLLQGIGEILYVIGDSKYLKYLGDIYSLKDIILNSYKPFMYKGSFPDMLNGRAITRENSSDKTIGHMLLNSIMLISCGLNDEELKNLVASEILKYEDYSYFDKELSPFMYDLVKKNIHNRKKEEYGKIIKVSNIMNRVFIKDDKKAIAIAGHSENISNYESINGENTKGWYTGDGMIYLYTSDVTYTNYWNNSDTRYMSGTTEVYEDLNGINTSQILNVNMSSAKIVKAIEKDNKMIFFMEFENHNKSLKMYKSYVYTGKKLICLNTNIDTKEKIYTTIDNRLYKEKPKIVMEDKRILINDLIFNIITDHKFNFDIKESEFGYFVKIWIEHKYNENLYYEIIFEYDDKTSLIEDNKENIIIRNGNEKYLINTKEKEVLRFE
;
A
#
# COMPACT_ATOMS: atom_id res chain seq x y z
N MET A 1 -8.22 10.98 -31.07
CA MET A 1 -9.31 10.79 -30.08
C MET A 1 -9.98 9.44 -30.25
N TYR A 2 -10.54 9.10 -31.43
CA TYR A 2 -11.20 7.80 -31.64
C TYR A 2 -10.33 6.58 -31.30
N GLU A 3 -9.07 6.55 -31.75
CA GLU A 3 -8.14 5.46 -31.41
C GLU A 3 -7.88 5.33 -29.90
N LEU A 4 -7.86 6.45 -29.16
CA LEU A 4 -7.69 6.45 -27.70
C LEU A 4 -8.92 5.83 -27.01
N LEU A 5 -10.13 6.08 -27.54
CA LEU A 5 -11.34 5.40 -27.06
C LEU A 5 -11.25 3.89 -27.26
N LEU A 6 -10.76 3.44 -28.43
CA LEU A 6 -10.61 2.00 -28.70
C LEU A 6 -9.62 1.34 -27.72
N LYS A 7 -8.47 1.98 -27.46
CA LYS A 7 -7.51 1.48 -26.46
C LYS A 7 -8.10 1.44 -25.05
N ARG A 8 -8.86 2.47 -24.65
CA ARG A 8 -9.53 2.45 -23.34
C ARG A 8 -10.60 1.36 -23.26
N ARG A 9 -11.39 1.16 -24.33
CA ARG A 9 -12.36 0.05 -24.41
C ARG A 9 -11.67 -1.30 -24.28
N GLU A 10 -10.58 -1.52 -25.00
CA GLU A 10 -9.78 -2.75 -24.91
C GLU A 10 -9.30 -3.01 -23.48
N TYR A 11 -8.73 -2.01 -22.81
CA TYR A 11 -8.33 -2.12 -21.40
C TYR A 11 -9.50 -2.53 -20.48
N LEU A 12 -10.69 -1.96 -20.70
CA LEU A 12 -11.86 -2.18 -19.85
C LEU A 12 -12.49 -3.56 -20.00
N ILE A 13 -12.51 -4.12 -21.22
CA ILE A 13 -13.25 -5.37 -21.51
C ILE A 13 -12.35 -6.56 -21.82
N GLY A 14 -11.15 -6.32 -22.36
CA GLY A 14 -10.22 -7.34 -22.83
C GLY A 14 -10.84 -8.40 -23.73
N ASN A 15 -10.17 -9.54 -23.85
CA ASN A 15 -10.68 -10.68 -24.62
C ASN A 15 -11.37 -11.70 -23.70
N PHE A 16 -12.62 -11.42 -23.34
CA PHE A 16 -13.39 -12.21 -22.37
C PHE A 16 -13.52 -13.69 -22.76
N LYS A 17 -13.82 -14.00 -24.03
CA LYS A 17 -14.01 -15.37 -24.53
C LYS A 17 -12.79 -16.29 -24.31
N ASP A 18 -11.58 -15.72 -24.24
CA ASP A 18 -10.33 -16.48 -24.12
C ASP A 18 -9.96 -16.74 -22.65
N LEU A 19 -10.73 -16.21 -21.70
CA LEU A 19 -10.60 -16.57 -20.30
C LEU A 19 -11.02 -18.03 -20.04
N PRO A 20 -10.35 -18.71 -19.08
CA PRO A 20 -10.80 -19.98 -18.55
C PRO A 20 -12.29 -19.98 -18.17
N LEU A 21 -12.99 -21.10 -18.40
CA LEU A 21 -14.44 -21.18 -18.20
C LEU A 21 -14.87 -20.85 -16.75
N ASN A 22 -14.10 -21.30 -15.75
CA ASN A 22 -14.35 -20.99 -14.34
C ASN A 22 -14.28 -19.48 -14.07
N LYS A 23 -13.34 -18.77 -14.70
CA LYS A 23 -13.18 -17.31 -14.58
C LYS A 23 -14.35 -16.56 -15.22
N ARG A 24 -14.77 -17.00 -16.41
CA ARG A 24 -15.95 -16.43 -17.07
C ARG A 24 -17.20 -16.59 -16.21
N LYS A 25 -17.45 -17.78 -15.67
CA LYS A 25 -18.57 -18.04 -14.74
C LYS A 25 -18.51 -17.16 -13.49
N GLN A 26 -17.33 -17.03 -12.87
CA GLN A 26 -17.14 -16.16 -11.71
C GLN A 26 -17.51 -14.70 -12.01
N ILE A 27 -17.08 -14.18 -13.16
CA ILE A 27 -17.42 -12.81 -13.60
C ILE A 27 -18.93 -12.70 -13.87
N GLU A 28 -19.54 -13.68 -14.53
CA GLU A 28 -20.97 -13.70 -14.85
C GLU A 28 -21.87 -13.79 -13.60
N GLU A 29 -21.42 -14.47 -12.54
CA GLU A 29 -22.08 -14.52 -11.24
C GLU A 29 -22.01 -13.17 -10.50
N ILE A 30 -20.86 -12.49 -10.55
CA ILE A 30 -20.72 -11.13 -10.00
C ILE A 30 -21.67 -10.17 -10.73
N GLN A 31 -21.76 -10.29 -12.05
CA GLN A 31 -22.66 -9.49 -12.87
C GLN A 31 -24.13 -9.75 -12.54
N GLU A 32 -24.53 -10.99 -12.26
CA GLU A 32 -25.91 -11.30 -11.82
C GLU A 32 -26.25 -10.57 -10.51
N LYS A 33 -25.38 -10.70 -9.50
CA LYS A 33 -25.54 -9.97 -8.22
C LYS A 33 -25.58 -8.45 -8.42
N ASN A 34 -24.88 -7.93 -9.42
CA ASN A 34 -24.91 -6.50 -9.72
C ASN A 34 -26.24 -6.07 -10.34
N ILE A 35 -26.94 -6.93 -11.08
CA ILE A 35 -28.29 -6.66 -11.58
C ILE A 35 -29.26 -6.49 -10.40
N GLU A 36 -29.27 -7.45 -9.46
CA GLU A 36 -30.12 -7.40 -8.25
C GLU A 36 -29.86 -6.11 -7.45
N LYS A 37 -28.59 -5.74 -7.27
CA LYS A 37 -28.22 -4.50 -6.56
C LYS A 37 -28.73 -3.23 -7.25
N LEU A 38 -29.04 -3.26 -8.55
CA LEU A 38 -29.58 -2.11 -9.27
C LEU A 38 -31.11 -2.01 -9.21
N GLU A 39 -31.81 -2.96 -8.58
CA GLU A 39 -33.25 -2.89 -8.35
C GLU A 39 -33.61 -1.91 -7.22
N TYR A 40 -32.70 -1.74 -6.24
CA TYR A 40 -32.89 -0.88 -5.07
C TYR A 40 -32.03 0.37 -5.14
N LEU A 41 -32.67 1.51 -5.41
CA LEU A 41 -32.01 2.80 -5.69
C LEU A 41 -32.55 3.97 -4.84
N GLU A 42 -33.26 3.67 -3.76
CA GLU A 42 -33.82 4.68 -2.86
C GLU A 42 -32.92 4.89 -1.62
N ASN A 43 -33.01 6.07 -1.00
CA ASN A 43 -32.34 6.44 0.26
C ASN A 43 -30.82 6.22 0.32
N LEU A 44 -30.15 6.26 -0.83
CA LEU A 44 -28.70 6.08 -0.92
C LEU A 44 -27.92 7.30 -0.41
N ASN A 45 -26.86 7.04 0.35
CA ASN A 45 -25.80 8.03 0.56
C ASN A 45 -24.84 8.07 -0.64
N ILE A 46 -23.97 9.08 -0.73
CA ILE A 46 -23.13 9.25 -1.92
C ILE A 46 -22.12 8.11 -2.15
N ALA A 47 -21.62 7.48 -1.10
CA ALA A 47 -20.72 6.34 -1.24
C ALA A 47 -21.46 5.14 -1.85
N GLU A 48 -22.71 4.92 -1.45
CA GLU A 48 -23.59 3.90 -2.03
C GLU A 48 -23.96 4.24 -3.48
N VAL A 49 -24.22 5.51 -3.80
CA VAL A 49 -24.44 5.97 -5.18
C VAL A 49 -23.25 5.63 -6.08
N LYS A 50 -22.02 5.89 -5.62
CA LYS A 50 -20.81 5.46 -6.35
C LYS A 50 -20.80 3.94 -6.55
N LEU A 51 -21.13 3.15 -5.53
CA LEU A 51 -21.22 1.69 -5.68
C LEU A 51 -22.26 1.29 -6.74
N LYS A 52 -23.39 2.00 -6.87
CA LYS A 52 -24.35 1.75 -7.96
C LYS A 52 -23.75 2.07 -9.33
N TYR A 53 -23.03 3.19 -9.49
CA TYR A 53 -22.29 3.46 -10.73
C TYR A 53 -21.24 2.38 -11.04
N ASN A 54 -20.58 1.83 -10.03
CA ASN A 54 -19.65 0.72 -10.21
C ASN A 54 -20.37 -0.54 -10.74
N ASN A 55 -21.55 -0.85 -10.20
CA ASN A 55 -22.38 -1.95 -10.71
C ASN A 55 -22.80 -1.70 -12.16
N ILE A 56 -23.15 -0.46 -12.53
CA ILE A 56 -23.45 -0.09 -13.92
C ILE A 56 -22.25 -0.33 -14.82
N LEU A 57 -21.04 0.05 -14.40
CA LEU A 57 -19.82 -0.18 -15.17
C LEU A 57 -19.58 -1.68 -15.42
N GLU A 58 -19.79 -2.54 -14.42
CA GLU A 58 -19.68 -4.00 -14.60
C GLU A 58 -20.70 -4.56 -15.59
N LEU A 59 -21.93 -4.04 -15.61
CA LEU A 59 -22.92 -4.40 -16.63
C LEU A 59 -22.59 -3.84 -18.01
N ALA A 60 -22.04 -2.63 -18.10
CA ALA A 60 -21.58 -2.04 -19.34
C ALA A 60 -20.43 -2.85 -19.96
N LYS A 61 -19.52 -3.39 -19.14
CA LYS A 61 -18.52 -4.38 -19.59
C LYS A 61 -19.19 -5.64 -20.12
N ALA A 62 -20.11 -6.24 -19.35
CA ALA A 62 -20.82 -7.46 -19.75
C ALA A 62 -21.51 -7.33 -21.11
N TYR A 63 -22.26 -6.23 -21.29
CA TYR A 63 -22.97 -5.91 -22.53
C TYR A 63 -22.04 -5.77 -23.74
N ASN A 64 -20.78 -5.35 -23.53
CA ASN A 64 -19.79 -5.15 -24.58
C ASN A 64 -18.78 -6.31 -24.76
N GLN A 65 -18.79 -7.33 -23.89
CA GLN A 65 -17.84 -8.44 -23.92
C GLN A 65 -18.30 -9.62 -24.79
N VAL A 66 -17.66 -9.82 -25.94
CA VAL A 66 -17.93 -10.99 -26.79
C VAL A 66 -17.68 -12.28 -26.00
N GLY A 67 -18.67 -13.19 -26.02
CA GLY A 67 -18.62 -14.47 -25.30
C GLY A 67 -19.16 -14.43 -23.87
N ASN A 68 -19.57 -13.27 -23.37
CA ASN A 68 -20.35 -13.15 -22.13
C ASN A 68 -21.83 -13.48 -22.40
N VAL A 69 -22.51 -14.14 -21.46
CA VAL A 69 -23.95 -14.45 -21.59
C VAL A 69 -24.85 -13.22 -21.75
N ARG A 70 -24.37 -12.03 -21.34
CA ARG A 70 -25.08 -10.74 -21.43
C ARG A 70 -24.63 -9.89 -22.63
N TYR A 71 -23.80 -10.43 -23.53
CA TYR A 71 -23.32 -9.71 -24.69
C TYR A 71 -24.48 -9.23 -25.55
N ARG A 72 -24.59 -7.90 -25.73
CA ARG A 72 -25.67 -7.25 -26.50
C ARG A 72 -27.10 -7.58 -26.02
N ASP A 73 -27.27 -7.92 -24.74
CA ASP A 73 -28.61 -8.13 -24.17
C ASP A 73 -29.34 -6.78 -23.99
N GLU A 74 -30.44 -6.60 -24.71
CA GLU A 74 -31.29 -5.41 -24.65
C GLU A 74 -31.87 -5.15 -23.25
N LYS A 75 -32.14 -6.18 -22.44
CA LYS A 75 -32.60 -5.98 -21.05
C LYS A 75 -31.52 -5.30 -20.21
N ILE A 76 -30.26 -5.70 -20.38
CA ILE A 76 -29.12 -5.11 -19.69
C ILE A 76 -28.92 -3.66 -20.13
N LYS A 77 -29.03 -3.38 -21.42
CA LYS A 77 -29.00 -2.01 -21.96
C LYS A 77 -30.05 -1.10 -21.31
N VAL A 78 -31.30 -1.58 -21.20
CA VAL A 78 -32.40 -0.84 -20.56
C VAL A 78 -32.13 -0.60 -19.08
N ILE A 79 -31.63 -1.60 -18.35
CA ILE A 79 -31.26 -1.45 -16.92
C ILE A 79 -30.20 -0.37 -16.75
N ILE A 80 -29.13 -0.41 -17.54
CA ILE A 80 -28.04 0.58 -17.48
C ILE A 80 -28.59 1.99 -17.71
N LEU A 81 -29.36 2.20 -18.78
CA LEU A 81 -29.90 3.52 -19.13
C LEU A 81 -30.87 4.05 -18.06
N LYS A 82 -31.79 3.21 -17.58
CA LYS A 82 -32.78 3.60 -16.55
C LYS A 82 -32.09 3.99 -15.24
N THR A 83 -31.13 3.20 -14.80
CA THR A 83 -30.40 3.44 -13.54
C THR A 83 -29.54 4.69 -13.63
N LEU A 84 -28.81 4.90 -14.74
CA LEU A 84 -28.02 6.13 -14.97
C LEU A 84 -28.90 7.38 -14.83
N LYS A 85 -30.06 7.37 -15.49
CA LYS A 85 -31.03 8.47 -15.42
C LYS A 85 -31.51 8.74 -14.00
N LEU A 86 -31.87 7.69 -13.25
CA LEU A 86 -32.35 7.84 -11.87
C LEU A 86 -31.26 8.39 -10.95
N LEU A 87 -30.06 7.83 -11.00
CA LEU A 87 -28.95 8.28 -10.15
C LEU A 87 -28.57 9.74 -10.43
N ARG A 88 -28.56 10.16 -11.70
CA ARG A 88 -28.34 11.55 -12.08
C ARG A 88 -29.43 12.46 -11.51
N ILE A 89 -30.70 12.16 -11.78
CA ILE A 89 -31.82 13.03 -11.38
C ILE A 89 -31.91 13.15 -9.85
N THR A 90 -31.67 12.06 -9.11
CA THR A 90 -31.89 12.03 -7.67
C THR A 90 -30.66 12.43 -6.85
N TYR A 91 -29.45 12.05 -7.27
CA TYR A 91 -28.27 12.11 -6.40
C TYR A 91 -27.10 12.92 -6.94
N TYR A 92 -26.80 12.82 -8.24
CA TYR A 92 -25.60 13.40 -8.84
C TYR A 92 -25.96 14.31 -10.02
N ASN A 93 -26.29 15.57 -9.72
CA ASN A 93 -26.63 16.62 -10.68
C ASN A 93 -26.16 18.00 -10.20
N LEU A 94 -26.43 19.04 -11.00
CA LEU A 94 -25.99 20.41 -10.74
C LEU A 94 -26.61 21.08 -9.51
N SER A 95 -27.70 20.52 -8.96
CA SER A 95 -28.34 20.99 -7.73
C SER A 95 -27.87 20.22 -6.50
N SER A 96 -27.08 19.16 -6.68
CA SER A 96 -26.53 18.39 -5.57
C SER A 96 -25.55 19.23 -4.75
N VAL A 97 -25.65 19.12 -3.43
CA VAL A 97 -24.71 19.75 -2.49
C VAL A 97 -23.71 18.70 -2.03
N GLU A 98 -22.42 19.02 -2.11
CA GLU A 98 -21.37 18.12 -1.66
C GLU A 98 -21.52 17.85 -0.15
N LYS A 99 -21.63 16.58 0.22
CA LYS A 99 -21.68 16.11 1.61
C LYS A 99 -20.36 15.44 2.00
N VAL A 100 -20.25 14.97 3.24
CA VAL A 100 -19.03 14.36 3.80
C VAL A 100 -18.36 13.39 2.80
N ASN A 101 -17.03 13.51 2.68
CA ASN A 101 -16.18 12.83 1.69
C ASN A 101 -16.31 13.35 0.23
N TRP A 102 -15.70 14.50 -0.03
CA TRP A 102 -15.58 15.16 -1.35
C TRP A 102 -15.13 14.23 -2.49
N TRP A 103 -14.28 13.23 -2.19
CA TRP A 103 -13.68 12.34 -3.20
C TRP A 103 -14.73 11.60 -4.03
N GLN A 104 -15.87 11.22 -3.43
CA GLN A 104 -16.93 10.52 -4.16
C GLN A 104 -17.51 11.38 -5.30
N TRP A 105 -17.68 12.67 -5.05
CA TRP A 105 -18.29 13.63 -5.95
C TRP A 105 -17.33 14.09 -7.05
N GLU A 106 -16.09 14.37 -6.66
CA GLU A 106 -15.09 14.99 -7.55
C GLU A 106 -14.28 13.96 -8.34
N ILE A 107 -14.12 12.73 -7.82
CA ILE A 107 -13.23 11.72 -8.41
C ILE A 107 -13.99 10.41 -8.68
N GLY A 108 -14.54 9.80 -7.62
CA GLY A 108 -15.07 8.43 -7.67
C GLY A 108 -16.16 8.22 -8.72
N ILE A 109 -17.22 9.03 -8.68
CA ILE A 109 -18.31 8.96 -9.67
C ILE A 109 -17.84 9.40 -11.07
N PRO A 110 -17.13 10.54 -11.25
CA PRO A 110 -16.59 10.93 -12.55
C PRO A 110 -15.74 9.88 -13.28
N LEU A 111 -14.86 9.17 -12.57
CA LEU A 111 -14.06 8.09 -13.15
C LEU A 111 -14.94 6.99 -13.75
N LEU A 112 -15.97 6.56 -13.00
CA LEU A 112 -16.91 5.53 -13.43
C LEU A 112 -17.75 6.01 -14.62
N LEU A 113 -18.24 7.25 -14.58
CA LEU A 113 -19.03 7.83 -15.68
C LEU A 113 -18.27 7.83 -17.00
N ASN A 114 -16.98 8.22 -16.98
CA ASN A 114 -16.15 8.18 -18.17
C ASN A 114 -16.10 6.77 -18.77
N ASP A 115 -15.78 5.75 -17.98
CA ASP A 115 -15.67 4.39 -18.48
C ASP A 115 -17.02 3.82 -18.95
N ILE A 116 -18.12 4.14 -18.24
CA ILE A 116 -19.48 3.75 -18.65
C ILE A 116 -19.79 4.32 -20.03
N PHE A 117 -19.58 5.61 -20.29
CA PHE A 117 -19.91 6.22 -21.58
C PHE A 117 -18.93 5.88 -22.70
N ILE A 118 -17.69 5.50 -22.37
CA ILE A 118 -16.75 4.92 -23.34
C ILE A 118 -17.28 3.56 -23.83
N LEU A 119 -17.86 2.75 -22.95
CA LEU A 119 -18.44 1.44 -23.28
C LEU A 119 -19.82 1.58 -23.94
N MET A 120 -20.68 2.44 -23.42
CA MET A 120 -22.05 2.70 -23.90
C MET A 120 -22.08 3.83 -24.93
N ASN A 121 -21.19 3.77 -25.93
CA ASN A 121 -21.12 4.76 -27.01
C ASN A 121 -22.16 4.48 -28.10
N GLU A 122 -23.44 4.50 -27.72
CA GLU A 122 -24.61 4.33 -28.60
C GLU A 122 -25.52 5.55 -28.51
N LYS A 123 -26.29 5.81 -29.57
CA LYS A 123 -27.16 7.00 -29.69
C LYS A 123 -28.15 7.15 -28.52
N ASP A 124 -28.67 6.04 -28.01
CA ASP A 124 -29.64 6.03 -26.90
C ASP A 124 -29.06 6.59 -25.59
N PHE A 125 -27.72 6.61 -25.46
CA PHE A 125 -27.01 7.13 -24.29
C PHE A 125 -26.56 8.58 -24.45
N ASP A 126 -26.72 9.21 -25.61
CA ASP A 126 -26.15 10.54 -25.87
C ASP A 126 -26.64 11.60 -24.89
N PHE A 127 -27.94 11.61 -24.57
CA PHE A 127 -28.51 12.55 -23.59
C PHE A 127 -27.94 12.34 -22.18
N GLU A 128 -27.93 11.10 -21.70
CA GLU A 128 -27.40 10.80 -20.36
C GLU A 128 -25.87 11.06 -20.30
N LYS A 129 -25.13 10.79 -21.38
CA LYS A 129 -23.71 11.13 -21.51
C LYS A 129 -23.50 12.63 -21.35
N GLU A 130 -24.23 13.45 -22.11
CA GLU A 130 -24.09 14.90 -22.07
C GLU A 130 -24.37 15.46 -20.65
N GLU A 131 -25.49 15.07 -20.04
CA GLU A 131 -25.92 15.61 -18.74
C GLU A 131 -25.05 15.13 -17.56
N ASN A 132 -24.62 13.86 -17.58
CA ASN A 132 -23.69 13.36 -16.56
C ASN A 132 -22.29 13.97 -16.72
N LEU A 133 -21.79 14.17 -17.95
CA LEU A 133 -20.48 14.81 -18.16
C LEU A 133 -20.51 16.31 -17.82
N LYS A 134 -21.61 17.02 -18.04
CA LYS A 134 -21.82 18.39 -17.51
C LYS A 134 -21.69 18.43 -15.99
N THR A 135 -22.28 17.45 -15.30
CA THR A 135 -22.19 17.33 -13.84
C THR A 135 -20.77 17.00 -13.39
N SER A 136 -20.07 16.11 -14.10
CA SER A 136 -18.65 15.84 -13.86
C SER A 136 -17.78 17.10 -14.00
N ILE A 137 -18.03 17.94 -15.01
CA ILE A 137 -17.33 19.23 -15.18
C ILE A 137 -17.63 20.18 -14.01
N TYR A 138 -18.88 20.20 -13.54
CA TYR A 138 -19.27 21.03 -12.41
C TYR A 138 -18.51 20.66 -11.13
N PHE A 139 -18.39 19.37 -10.80
CA PHE A 139 -17.68 18.93 -9.59
C PHE A 139 -16.16 18.95 -9.73
N GLN A 140 -15.62 18.56 -10.89
CA GLN A 140 -14.17 18.42 -11.13
C GLN A 140 -13.79 19.02 -12.49
N LYS A 141 -13.70 20.36 -12.54
CA LYS A 141 -13.41 21.11 -13.76
C LYS A 141 -11.94 21.04 -14.19
N ASP A 142 -11.02 21.19 -13.23
CA ASP A 142 -9.59 21.36 -13.49
C ASP A 142 -8.80 20.19 -12.91
N PRO A 143 -7.95 19.48 -13.69
CA PRO A 143 -7.21 18.33 -13.20
C PRO A 143 -6.19 18.67 -12.11
N ARG A 144 -5.88 19.95 -11.89
CA ARG A 144 -4.87 20.39 -10.92
C ARG A 144 -5.42 20.64 -9.52
N TYR A 145 -6.74 20.82 -9.41
CA TYR A 145 -7.37 21.25 -8.17
C TYR A 145 -8.64 20.46 -7.87
N SER A 146 -8.88 20.24 -6.59
CA SER A 146 -10.15 19.76 -6.04
C SER A 146 -10.77 20.82 -5.13
N GLY A 147 -12.05 20.69 -4.81
CA GLY A 147 -12.80 21.67 -4.03
C GLY A 147 -12.90 23.03 -4.73
N ASN A 148 -12.98 23.04 -6.06
CA ASN A 148 -13.15 24.24 -6.90
C ASN A 148 -14.58 24.32 -7.49
N ASN A 149 -15.53 23.59 -6.91
CA ASN A 149 -16.94 23.65 -7.30
C ASN A 149 -17.73 24.56 -6.33
N PRO A 150 -18.84 25.19 -6.76
CA PRO A 150 -19.59 26.16 -5.93
C PRO A 150 -20.15 25.62 -4.61
N VAL A 151 -20.30 24.30 -4.49
CA VAL A 151 -20.87 23.61 -3.33
C VAL A 151 -19.82 22.78 -2.58
N ALA A 152 -18.55 22.99 -2.88
CA ALA A 152 -17.47 22.16 -2.36
C ALA A 152 -17.40 22.21 -0.84
N THR A 153 -17.24 21.05 -0.22
CA THR A 153 -16.84 21.03 1.18
C THR A 153 -15.35 21.33 1.28
N HIS A 154 -14.96 22.10 2.31
CA HIS A 154 -13.56 22.37 2.60
C HIS A 154 -13.18 21.80 3.96
N PRO A 155 -12.95 20.47 4.08
CA PRO A 155 -12.49 19.86 5.33
C PRO A 155 -11.21 20.53 5.88
N SER A 156 -10.33 20.98 4.98
CA SER A 156 -9.10 21.72 5.29
C SER A 156 -9.30 23.24 5.49
N LYS A 157 -10.54 23.73 5.46
CA LYS A 157 -10.93 25.17 5.44
C LYS A 157 -10.29 26.00 4.32
N LYS A 158 -9.70 25.35 3.31
CA LYS A 158 -9.10 26.00 2.15
C LYS A 158 -9.91 25.66 0.89
N PRO A 159 -10.56 26.64 0.23
CA PRO A 159 -11.02 26.45 -1.15
C PRO A 159 -9.82 26.26 -2.08
N PHE A 160 -10.03 25.68 -3.26
CA PHE A 160 -8.95 25.41 -4.23
C PHE A 160 -7.80 24.55 -3.65
N ARG A 161 -8.11 23.28 -3.35
CA ARG A 161 -7.09 22.32 -2.89
C ARG A 161 -6.25 21.86 -4.08
N ILE A 162 -4.93 22.04 -4.03
CA ILE A 162 -4.03 21.45 -5.02
C ILE A 162 -4.08 19.93 -4.88
N SER A 163 -4.37 19.21 -5.97
CA SER A 163 -4.33 17.75 -6.00
C SER A 163 -2.88 17.27 -6.09
N THR A 164 -2.50 16.28 -5.30
CA THR A 164 -1.13 15.71 -5.22
C THR A 164 -1.18 14.18 -5.21
N GLY A 165 -0.05 13.51 -5.45
CA GLY A 165 0.08 12.05 -5.37
C GLY A 165 -0.99 11.30 -6.17
N GLY A 166 -1.59 10.27 -5.57
CA GLY A 166 -2.66 9.48 -6.20
C GLY A 166 -3.88 10.33 -6.62
N ASN A 167 -4.27 11.33 -5.80
CA ASN A 167 -5.41 12.19 -6.13
C ASN A 167 -5.15 13.02 -7.40
N ARG A 168 -3.91 13.47 -7.63
CA ARG A 168 -3.57 14.18 -8.88
C ARG A 168 -3.73 13.29 -10.10
N VAL A 169 -3.33 12.02 -10.00
CA VAL A 169 -3.47 11.08 -11.11
C VAL A 169 -4.96 10.84 -11.41
N ASP A 170 -5.77 10.65 -10.37
CA ASP A 170 -7.20 10.47 -10.53
C ASP A 170 -7.90 11.67 -11.18
N THR A 171 -7.60 12.90 -10.74
CA THR A 171 -8.17 14.10 -11.36
C THR A 171 -7.71 14.28 -12.81
N VAL A 172 -6.46 13.92 -13.13
CA VAL A 172 -5.97 13.85 -14.51
C VAL A 172 -6.74 12.81 -15.32
N LYS A 173 -7.00 11.61 -14.81
CA LYS A 173 -7.79 10.58 -15.50
C LYS A 173 -9.22 11.05 -15.77
N VAL A 174 -9.85 11.71 -14.79
CA VAL A 174 -11.19 12.30 -14.96
C VAL A 174 -11.20 13.24 -16.17
N SER A 175 -10.32 14.24 -16.18
CA SER A 175 -10.24 15.21 -17.29
C SER A 175 -9.82 14.56 -18.61
N LEU A 176 -8.85 13.64 -18.60
CA LEU A 176 -8.35 12.98 -19.80
C LEU A 176 -9.44 12.18 -20.49
N PHE A 177 -10.09 11.24 -19.80
CA PHE A 177 -11.10 10.38 -20.44
C PHE A 177 -12.38 11.14 -20.79
N ARG A 178 -12.76 12.13 -19.96
CA ARG A 178 -13.86 13.05 -20.29
C ARG A 178 -13.56 13.85 -21.57
N SER A 179 -12.34 14.37 -21.68
CA SER A 179 -11.94 15.15 -22.86
C SER A 179 -11.94 14.31 -24.14
N ILE A 180 -11.62 13.02 -24.05
CA ILE A 180 -11.71 12.11 -25.20
C ILE A 180 -13.18 11.91 -25.61
N LEU A 181 -14.10 11.72 -24.65
CA LEU A 181 -15.54 11.60 -24.92
C LEU A 181 -16.14 12.86 -25.54
N LEU A 182 -15.66 14.04 -25.13
CA LEU A 182 -16.13 15.34 -25.63
C LEU A 182 -15.36 15.84 -26.85
N ASN A 183 -14.36 15.08 -27.33
CA ASN A 183 -13.43 15.51 -28.38
C ASN A 183 -12.76 16.87 -28.08
N ASN A 184 -12.45 17.13 -26.80
CA ASN A 184 -11.87 18.38 -26.31
C ASN A 184 -10.35 18.29 -26.18
N GLU A 185 -9.62 18.64 -27.24
CA GLU A 185 -8.16 18.51 -27.26
C GLU A 185 -7.43 19.44 -26.25
N GLU A 186 -8.01 20.59 -25.89
CA GLU A 186 -7.39 21.50 -24.93
C GLU A 186 -7.45 20.98 -23.49
N GLU A 187 -8.58 20.39 -23.08
CA GLU A 187 -8.69 19.73 -21.78
C GLU A 187 -7.79 18.51 -21.68
N LEU A 188 -7.65 17.73 -22.77
CA LEU A 188 -6.72 16.60 -22.84
C LEU A 188 -5.28 17.06 -22.59
N LYS A 189 -4.83 18.12 -23.27
CA LYS A 189 -3.50 18.70 -23.08
C LYS A 189 -3.31 19.21 -21.66
N LEU A 190 -4.30 19.89 -21.10
CA LEU A 190 -4.24 20.37 -19.71
C LEU A 190 -4.09 19.20 -18.72
N ALA A 191 -4.85 18.12 -18.92
CA ALA A 191 -4.76 16.92 -18.09
C ALA A 191 -3.36 16.31 -18.14
N LEU A 192 -2.82 16.09 -19.34
CA LEU A 192 -1.50 15.50 -19.52
C LEU A 192 -0.38 16.38 -18.95
N ASN A 193 -0.39 17.69 -19.21
CA ASN A 193 0.60 18.62 -18.66
C ASN A 193 0.51 18.76 -17.12
N SER A 194 -0.58 18.31 -16.51
CA SER A 194 -0.79 18.36 -15.06
C SER A 194 -0.25 17.13 -14.33
N LEU A 195 0.15 16.10 -15.06
CA LEU A 195 0.61 14.82 -14.51
C LEU A 195 2.09 14.84 -14.05
N PRO A 196 3.06 15.48 -14.74
CA PRO A 196 4.49 15.31 -14.42
C PRO A 196 4.94 15.67 -13.01
N GLU A 197 4.15 16.45 -12.28
CA GLU A 197 4.41 16.73 -10.88
C GLU A 197 4.46 15.47 -10.01
N VAL A 198 3.71 14.41 -10.35
CA VAL A 198 3.53 13.25 -9.45
C VAL A 198 4.73 12.31 -9.39
N TRP A 199 5.65 12.40 -10.34
CA TRP A 199 6.88 11.60 -10.37
C TRP A 199 8.14 12.46 -10.18
N LYS A 200 8.01 13.69 -9.68
CA LYS A 200 9.17 14.43 -9.20
C LYS A 200 9.63 13.85 -7.86
N CYS A 201 10.87 13.40 -7.81
CA CYS A 201 11.48 12.95 -6.57
C CYS A 201 12.00 14.13 -5.75
N ARG A 202 11.88 14.00 -4.43
CA ARG A 202 12.29 15.01 -3.46
C ARG A 202 13.46 14.49 -2.62
N GLU A 203 14.34 15.38 -2.22
CA GLU A 203 15.51 15.00 -1.43
C GLU A 203 15.21 14.84 0.05
N LYS A 204 14.36 15.72 0.61
CA LYS A 204 14.21 15.90 2.06
C LYS A 204 12.77 16.25 2.41
N ILE A 205 12.36 15.85 3.61
CA ILE A 205 11.08 16.24 4.19
C ILE A 205 11.28 17.52 5.02
N ASN A 206 10.39 18.50 4.86
CA ASN A 206 10.47 19.76 5.61
C ASN A 206 9.27 19.89 6.55
N ARG A 207 9.54 20.23 7.81
CA ARG A 207 8.54 20.30 8.89
C ARG A 207 7.55 21.45 8.76
N ILE A 208 7.89 22.48 7.99
CA ILE A 208 7.03 23.67 7.79
C ILE A 208 6.02 23.42 6.66
N GLU A 209 6.18 22.33 5.91
CA GLU A 209 5.31 21.98 4.79
C GLU A 209 3.95 21.45 5.25
N THR A 210 2.91 21.82 4.52
CA THR A 210 1.57 21.24 4.69
C THR A 210 1.55 19.78 4.23
N ASP A 211 0.52 19.02 4.63
CA ASP A 211 0.38 17.61 4.28
C ASP A 211 0.56 17.36 2.78
N THR A 212 -0.12 18.12 1.92
CA THR A 212 -0.02 17.98 0.46
C THR A 212 1.35 18.33 -0.10
N GLN A 213 2.08 19.24 0.54
CA GLN A 213 3.44 19.60 0.13
C GLN A 213 4.43 18.49 0.43
N ARG A 214 4.10 17.56 1.34
CA ARG A 214 4.94 16.42 1.74
C ARG A 214 4.68 15.14 0.95
N ASP A 215 3.56 15.06 0.25
CA ASP A 215 3.18 13.90 -0.56
C ASP A 215 4.11 13.69 -1.77
N GLY A 216 4.29 12.44 -2.19
CA GLY A 216 5.04 12.05 -3.39
C GLY A 216 6.28 11.21 -3.11
N PHE A 217 7.12 11.06 -4.14
CA PHE A 217 8.33 10.25 -4.09
C PHE A 217 9.53 11.01 -3.53
N TYR A 218 10.42 10.28 -2.86
CA TYR A 218 11.71 10.78 -2.39
C TYR A 218 12.86 9.94 -2.94
N ASN A 219 14.06 10.54 -2.99
CA ASN A 219 15.24 9.93 -3.61
C ASN A 219 15.67 8.60 -2.96
N ASP A 220 15.34 8.37 -1.68
CA ASP A 220 15.64 7.13 -0.97
C ASP A 220 14.62 6.00 -1.22
N GLY A 221 13.68 6.18 -2.15
CA GLY A 221 12.63 5.21 -2.49
C GLY A 221 11.36 5.34 -1.63
N SER A 222 11.30 6.32 -0.74
CA SER A 222 10.08 6.59 0.04
C SER A 222 8.96 7.12 -0.84
N PHE A 223 7.72 6.72 -0.53
CA PHE A 223 6.52 7.40 -1.01
C PHE A 223 5.66 7.81 0.18
N ILE A 224 5.46 9.12 0.33
CA ILE A 224 4.64 9.69 1.39
C ILE A 224 3.28 10.08 0.83
N GLN A 225 2.24 9.80 1.59
CA GLN A 225 0.90 10.34 1.35
C GLN A 225 0.28 10.78 2.68
N HIS A 226 -0.69 11.69 2.62
CA HIS A 226 -1.34 12.26 3.82
C HIS A 226 -0.29 12.91 4.74
N GLY A 227 0.69 13.56 4.11
CA GLY A 227 1.75 14.31 4.77
C GLY A 227 2.83 13.48 5.44
N SER A 228 2.50 12.36 6.07
CA SER A 228 3.39 11.72 7.05
C SER A 228 3.32 10.19 7.08
N LEU A 229 2.61 9.57 6.14
CA LEU A 229 2.41 8.12 6.12
C LEU A 229 3.21 7.47 4.97
N ALA A 230 3.90 6.39 5.28
CA ALA A 230 4.51 5.50 4.29
C ALA A 230 3.42 4.77 3.51
N TYR A 231 3.30 5.02 2.21
CA TYR A 231 2.10 4.65 1.45
C TYR A 231 2.35 4.07 0.05
N ASN A 232 3.57 3.58 -0.21
CA ASN A 232 3.97 3.02 -1.51
C ASN A 232 2.93 2.02 -2.04
N GLY A 233 2.43 1.10 -1.20
CA GLY A 233 1.62 -0.02 -1.67
C GLY A 233 0.17 0.31 -1.99
N THR A 234 -0.39 1.42 -1.51
CA THR A 234 -1.80 1.76 -1.76
C THR A 234 -1.95 3.06 -2.53
N TYR A 235 -1.72 4.24 -1.93
CA TYR A 235 -1.81 5.49 -2.67
C TYR A 235 -0.72 5.59 -3.75
N GLY A 236 0.47 5.03 -3.50
CA GLY A 236 1.49 4.88 -4.53
C GLY A 236 1.03 3.96 -5.67
N ASN A 237 0.32 2.88 -5.35
CA ASN A 237 -0.29 2.02 -6.37
C ASN A 237 -1.44 2.70 -7.13
N VAL A 238 -2.30 3.49 -6.48
CA VAL A 238 -3.34 4.30 -7.17
C VAL A 238 -2.69 5.22 -8.21
N LEU A 239 -1.59 5.87 -7.82
CA LEU A 239 -0.77 6.68 -8.71
C LEU A 239 -0.22 5.85 -9.88
N LEU A 240 0.45 4.72 -9.61
CA LEU A 240 1.04 3.88 -10.67
C LEU A 240 -0.02 3.30 -11.61
N GLN A 241 -1.13 2.81 -11.06
CA GLN A 241 -2.24 2.26 -11.84
C GLN A 241 -2.76 3.31 -12.80
N GLY A 242 -3.03 4.52 -12.30
CA GLY A 242 -3.56 5.59 -13.12
C GLY A 242 -2.59 6.06 -14.20
N ILE A 243 -1.29 6.15 -13.89
CA ILE A 243 -0.27 6.45 -14.89
C ILE A 243 -0.19 5.33 -15.94
N GLY A 244 -0.17 4.07 -15.51
CA GLY A 244 -0.13 2.91 -16.40
C GLY A 244 -1.33 2.87 -17.36
N GLU A 245 -2.53 3.14 -16.85
CA GLU A 245 -3.73 3.25 -17.68
C GLU A 245 -3.64 4.37 -18.72
N ILE A 246 -3.12 5.54 -18.33
CA ILE A 246 -2.91 6.67 -19.24
C ILE A 246 -1.88 6.29 -20.31
N LEU A 247 -0.72 5.77 -19.90
CA LEU A 247 0.36 5.38 -20.81
C LEU A 247 -0.06 4.29 -21.78
N TYR A 248 -0.83 3.29 -21.34
CA TYR A 248 -1.39 2.28 -22.23
C TYR A 248 -2.23 2.91 -23.35
N VAL A 249 -3.11 3.85 -22.98
CA VAL A 249 -4.02 4.51 -23.92
C VAL A 249 -3.29 5.46 -24.86
N ILE A 250 -2.36 6.27 -24.37
CA ILE A 250 -1.75 7.36 -25.16
C ILE A 250 -0.33 7.06 -25.69
N GLY A 251 0.30 5.95 -25.30
CA GLY A 251 1.73 5.67 -25.54
C GLY A 251 2.16 5.80 -27.00
N ASP A 252 1.36 5.30 -27.93
CA ASP A 252 1.66 5.36 -29.37
C ASP A 252 1.08 6.60 -30.08
N SER A 253 0.61 7.60 -29.33
CA SER A 253 -0.08 8.77 -29.88
C SER A 253 0.76 10.04 -29.85
N LYS A 254 0.37 11.04 -30.66
CA LYS A 254 0.97 12.39 -30.66
C LYS A 254 0.92 13.11 -29.30
N TYR A 255 0.15 12.61 -28.34
CA TYR A 255 -0.07 13.24 -27.04
C TYR A 255 0.98 12.85 -25.99
N LEU A 256 1.81 11.83 -26.24
CA LEU A 256 2.87 11.42 -25.32
C LEU A 256 3.82 12.59 -24.97
N LYS A 257 4.07 13.51 -25.91
CA LYS A 257 4.92 14.70 -25.73
C LYS A 257 4.50 15.64 -24.60
N TYR A 258 3.26 15.53 -24.09
CA TYR A 258 2.75 16.34 -22.98
C TYR A 258 3.07 15.75 -21.60
N LEU A 259 3.63 14.54 -21.54
CA LEU A 259 3.98 13.86 -20.29
C LEU A 259 5.41 14.15 -19.78
N GLY A 260 6.04 15.25 -20.16
CA GLY A 260 7.34 15.65 -19.59
C GLY A 260 8.40 14.53 -19.54
N ASP A 261 9.23 14.54 -18.49
CA ASP A 261 10.26 13.51 -18.23
C ASP A 261 9.64 12.19 -17.74
N ILE A 262 8.93 11.50 -18.63
CA ILE A 262 8.22 10.26 -18.31
C ILE A 262 9.15 9.07 -18.04
N TYR A 263 10.38 9.10 -18.56
CA TYR A 263 11.33 7.99 -18.41
C TYR A 263 11.87 7.87 -16.98
N SER A 264 11.89 8.96 -16.21
CA SER A 264 12.17 8.94 -14.76
C SER A 264 11.26 8.01 -13.95
N LEU A 265 10.06 7.68 -14.48
CA LEU A 265 9.14 6.75 -13.85
C LEU A 265 9.74 5.34 -13.71
N LYS A 266 10.56 4.91 -14.66
CA LYS A 266 11.26 3.63 -14.57
C LYS A 266 12.16 3.60 -13.34
N ASP A 267 12.98 4.62 -13.16
CA ASP A 267 13.92 4.72 -12.04
C ASP A 267 13.17 4.76 -10.71
N ILE A 268 12.02 5.44 -10.67
CA ILE A 268 11.13 5.43 -9.50
C ILE A 268 10.61 4.03 -9.19
N ILE A 269 10.19 3.25 -10.20
CA ILE A 269 9.73 1.87 -9.97
C ILE A 269 10.87 1.00 -9.45
N LEU A 270 12.04 1.10 -10.06
CA LEU A 270 13.23 0.33 -9.67
C LEU A 270 13.77 0.72 -8.28
N ASN A 271 13.54 1.96 -7.83
CA ASN A 271 14.00 2.46 -6.53
C ASN A 271 12.96 2.28 -5.41
N SER A 272 11.68 2.52 -5.70
CA SER A 272 10.60 2.64 -4.70
C SER A 272 9.71 1.41 -4.60
N TYR A 273 9.83 0.44 -5.51
CA TYR A 273 8.97 -0.76 -5.54
C TYR A 273 9.76 -2.07 -5.69
N LYS A 274 10.64 -2.20 -6.71
CA LYS A 274 11.45 -3.42 -6.93
C LYS A 274 12.20 -3.90 -5.66
N PRO A 275 12.81 -3.03 -4.83
CA PRO A 275 13.51 -3.49 -3.63
C PRO A 275 12.56 -4.08 -2.58
N PHE A 276 11.31 -3.61 -2.52
CA PHE A 276 10.31 -4.05 -1.55
C PHE A 276 9.47 -5.25 -2.01
N MET A 277 9.40 -5.53 -3.31
CA MET A 277 8.71 -6.74 -3.81
C MET A 277 9.37 -8.01 -3.27
N TYR A 278 8.56 -8.94 -2.76
CA TYR A 278 9.04 -10.24 -2.29
C TYR A 278 8.04 -11.34 -2.60
N LYS A 279 8.42 -12.26 -3.49
CA LYS A 279 7.62 -13.38 -3.99
C LYS A 279 6.22 -12.94 -4.45
N GLY A 280 6.17 -11.81 -5.15
CA GLY A 280 4.92 -11.20 -5.63
C GLY A 280 4.07 -10.52 -4.54
N SER A 281 4.47 -10.54 -3.27
CA SER A 281 3.88 -9.73 -2.20
C SER A 281 4.54 -8.35 -2.11
N PHE A 282 3.82 -7.41 -1.49
CA PHE A 282 4.35 -6.10 -1.10
C PHE A 282 4.11 -5.85 0.40
N PRO A 283 5.11 -5.42 1.17
CA PRO A 283 5.09 -5.51 2.63
C PRO A 283 4.08 -4.54 3.28
N ASP A 284 3.35 -5.06 4.28
CA ASP A 284 2.23 -4.34 4.92
C ASP A 284 2.61 -3.03 5.62
N MET A 285 3.87 -2.87 6.02
CA MET A 285 4.38 -1.61 6.58
C MET A 285 4.30 -0.41 5.61
N LEU A 286 3.99 -0.65 4.33
CA LEU A 286 3.85 0.36 3.26
C LEU A 286 2.40 0.53 2.78
N ASN A 287 1.43 -0.12 3.45
CA ASN A 287 0.03 -0.18 3.05
C ASN A 287 -0.90 0.70 3.90
N GLY A 288 -0.37 1.35 4.95
CA GLY A 288 -1.12 2.22 5.86
C GLY A 288 -2.37 1.54 6.41
N ARG A 289 -3.52 2.24 6.40
CA ARG A 289 -4.77 1.70 6.97
C ARG A 289 -5.37 0.51 6.20
N ALA A 290 -4.90 0.25 4.98
CA ALA A 290 -5.46 -0.80 4.13
C ALA A 290 -5.15 -2.23 4.59
N ILE A 291 -4.26 -2.41 5.57
CA ILE A 291 -3.91 -3.71 6.15
C ILE A 291 -5.12 -4.41 6.80
N THR A 292 -6.15 -3.65 7.19
CA THR A 292 -7.38 -4.18 7.82
C THR A 292 -8.57 -4.30 6.87
N ARG A 293 -8.44 -3.84 5.62
CA ARG A 293 -9.54 -3.90 4.64
C ARG A 293 -9.91 -5.35 4.35
N GLU A 294 -11.20 -5.59 4.18
CA GLU A 294 -11.68 -6.87 3.66
C GLU A 294 -11.05 -7.18 2.31
N ASN A 295 -10.66 -8.44 2.09
CA ASN A 295 -10.01 -8.92 0.87
C ASN A 295 -8.70 -8.19 0.51
N SER A 296 -8.05 -7.55 1.48
CA SER A 296 -6.72 -6.94 1.34
C SER A 296 -5.67 -7.77 2.08
N SER A 297 -4.53 -7.98 1.44
CA SER A 297 -3.31 -8.52 2.02
C SER A 297 -2.08 -8.03 1.26
N ASP A 298 -0.91 -8.24 1.84
CA ASP A 298 0.41 -8.09 1.18
C ASP A 298 0.44 -8.67 -0.24
N LYS A 299 -0.18 -9.85 -0.46
CA LYS A 299 -0.28 -10.51 -1.76
C LYS A 299 -1.24 -9.82 -2.71
N THR A 300 -2.42 -9.41 -2.26
CA THR A 300 -3.37 -8.71 -3.13
C THR A 300 -2.83 -7.36 -3.55
N ILE A 301 -2.15 -6.65 -2.65
CA ILE A 301 -1.47 -5.38 -2.97
C ILE A 301 -0.33 -5.62 -3.96
N GLY A 302 0.50 -6.64 -3.74
CA GLY A 302 1.57 -7.02 -4.67
C GLY A 302 1.03 -7.36 -6.06
N HIS A 303 -0.07 -8.12 -6.16
CA HIS A 303 -0.77 -8.39 -7.43
C HIS A 303 -1.19 -7.10 -8.13
N MET A 304 -1.84 -6.18 -7.41
CA MET A 304 -2.29 -4.91 -7.99
C MET A 304 -1.12 -4.04 -8.46
N LEU A 305 -0.02 -4.00 -7.71
CA LEU A 305 1.20 -3.29 -8.11
C LEU A 305 1.82 -3.89 -9.37
N LEU A 306 1.89 -5.22 -9.46
CA LEU A 306 2.40 -5.90 -10.65
C LEU A 306 1.56 -5.59 -11.89
N ASN A 307 0.23 -5.47 -11.73
CA ASN A 307 -0.64 -5.00 -12.81
C ASN A 307 -0.29 -3.57 -13.25
N SER A 308 -0.13 -2.65 -12.28
CA SER A 308 0.23 -1.26 -12.55
C SER A 308 1.59 -1.14 -13.25
N ILE A 309 2.60 -1.87 -12.78
CA ILE A 309 3.94 -1.89 -13.39
C ILE A 309 3.88 -2.52 -14.79
N MET A 310 3.07 -3.56 -15.00
CA MET A 310 2.88 -4.16 -16.32
C MET A 310 2.34 -3.15 -17.33
N LEU A 311 1.30 -2.39 -16.96
CA LEU A 311 0.75 -1.34 -17.83
C LEU A 311 1.79 -0.27 -18.19
N ILE A 312 2.55 0.20 -17.19
CA ILE A 312 3.64 1.17 -17.41
C ILE A 312 4.71 0.59 -18.33
N SER A 313 5.12 -0.67 -18.11
CA SER A 313 6.12 -1.34 -18.93
C SER A 313 5.70 -1.47 -20.40
N CYS A 314 4.41 -1.68 -20.66
CA CYS A 314 3.86 -1.69 -22.02
C CYS A 314 3.88 -0.29 -22.63
N GLY A 315 3.37 0.70 -21.90
CA GLY A 315 3.29 2.08 -22.39
C GLY A 315 4.65 2.74 -22.65
N LEU A 316 5.70 2.31 -21.93
CA LEU A 316 7.08 2.75 -22.13
C LEU A 316 7.90 1.81 -23.03
N ASN A 317 7.35 0.66 -23.39
CA ASN A 317 8.06 -0.45 -24.03
C ASN A 317 9.36 -0.85 -23.31
N ASP A 318 9.32 -0.97 -21.97
CA ASP A 318 10.49 -1.26 -21.16
C ASP A 318 10.61 -2.75 -20.80
N GLU A 319 11.67 -3.41 -21.28
CA GLU A 319 11.89 -4.84 -21.06
C GLU A 319 12.33 -5.20 -19.64
N GLU A 320 12.99 -4.28 -18.92
CA GLU A 320 13.42 -4.54 -17.54
C GLU A 320 12.21 -4.61 -16.59
N LEU A 321 11.25 -3.70 -16.76
CA LEU A 321 10.00 -3.72 -16.01
C LEU A 321 9.13 -4.92 -16.38
N LYS A 322 9.09 -5.32 -17.67
CA LYS A 322 8.42 -6.55 -18.10
C LYS A 322 9.04 -7.80 -17.44
N ASN A 323 10.36 -7.86 -17.35
CA ASN A 323 11.08 -8.94 -16.66
C ASN A 323 10.84 -8.93 -15.15
N LEU A 324 10.84 -7.76 -14.51
CA LEU A 324 10.48 -7.62 -13.10
C LEU A 324 9.10 -8.21 -12.82
N VAL A 325 8.09 -7.83 -13.60
CA VAL A 325 6.72 -8.34 -13.44
C VAL A 325 6.67 -9.86 -13.60
N ALA A 326 7.28 -10.39 -14.67
CA ALA A 326 7.30 -11.83 -14.91
C ALA A 326 8.03 -12.58 -13.80
N SER A 327 9.18 -12.08 -13.36
CA SER A 327 9.96 -12.73 -12.31
C SER A 327 9.22 -12.77 -10.97
N GLU A 328 8.50 -11.72 -10.58
CA GLU A 328 7.77 -11.70 -9.32
C GLU A 328 6.57 -12.64 -9.34
N ILE A 329 5.83 -12.69 -10.46
CA ILE A 329 4.70 -13.61 -10.61
C ILE A 329 5.16 -15.07 -10.57
N LEU A 330 6.29 -15.39 -11.21
CA LEU A 330 6.89 -16.73 -11.21
C LEU A 330 7.46 -17.15 -9.84
N LYS A 331 7.52 -16.24 -8.86
CA LYS A 331 7.99 -16.51 -7.49
C LYS A 331 6.86 -16.74 -6.48
N TYR A 332 5.61 -16.52 -6.84
CA TYR A 332 4.51 -16.83 -5.92
C TYR A 332 4.57 -18.30 -5.48
N GLU A 333 4.41 -18.54 -4.18
CA GLU A 333 4.46 -19.89 -3.59
C GLU A 333 3.06 -20.40 -3.22
N ASP A 334 2.30 -19.58 -2.49
CA ASP A 334 0.97 -19.91 -1.94
C ASP A 334 -0.12 -18.95 -2.47
N TYR A 335 0.16 -18.30 -3.60
CA TYR A 335 -0.74 -17.42 -4.32
C TYR A 335 -0.67 -17.75 -5.81
N SER A 336 -1.79 -17.59 -6.52
CA SER A 336 -1.82 -17.82 -7.96
C SER A 336 -2.35 -16.57 -8.64
N TYR A 337 -1.47 -15.89 -9.37
CA TYR A 337 -1.81 -14.69 -10.11
C TYR A 337 -3.00 -14.93 -11.05
N PHE A 338 -2.93 -15.98 -11.87
CA PHE A 338 -3.97 -16.28 -12.86
C PHE A 338 -5.28 -16.79 -12.23
N ASP A 339 -5.24 -17.38 -11.03
CA ASP A 339 -6.46 -17.73 -10.30
C ASP A 339 -7.07 -16.54 -9.56
N LYS A 340 -6.39 -15.41 -9.46
CA LYS A 340 -6.89 -14.20 -8.79
C LYS A 340 -7.18 -13.06 -9.75
N GLU A 341 -6.57 -13.06 -10.93
CA GLU A 341 -6.84 -12.08 -11.98
C GLU A 341 -8.22 -12.33 -12.64
N LEU A 342 -9.07 -11.30 -12.64
CA LEU A 342 -10.41 -11.33 -13.23
C LEU A 342 -10.55 -10.38 -14.43
N SER A 343 -9.62 -9.45 -14.63
CA SER A 343 -9.58 -8.62 -15.82
C SER A 343 -9.15 -9.48 -17.02
N PRO A 344 -10.01 -9.66 -18.04
CA PRO A 344 -9.61 -10.40 -19.24
C PRO A 344 -8.41 -9.76 -19.95
N PHE A 345 -8.31 -8.44 -19.86
CA PHE A 345 -7.21 -7.67 -20.42
C PHE A 345 -5.89 -7.97 -19.71
N MET A 346 -5.85 -7.84 -18.38
CA MET A 346 -4.62 -8.08 -17.60
C MET A 346 -4.20 -9.54 -17.67
N TYR A 347 -5.17 -10.47 -17.63
CA TYR A 347 -4.90 -11.90 -17.75
C TYR A 347 -4.14 -12.22 -19.05
N ASP A 348 -4.64 -11.76 -20.20
CA ASP A 348 -4.00 -12.01 -21.49
C ASP A 348 -2.65 -11.28 -21.60
N LEU A 349 -2.60 -10.01 -21.18
CA LEU A 349 -1.40 -9.20 -21.23
C LEU A 349 -0.25 -9.83 -20.44
N VAL A 350 -0.52 -10.24 -19.20
CA VAL A 350 0.49 -10.86 -18.33
C VAL A 350 0.82 -12.28 -18.77
N LYS A 351 -0.16 -13.06 -19.25
CA LYS A 351 0.11 -14.38 -19.82
C LYS A 351 1.08 -14.32 -21.00
N LYS A 352 0.89 -13.34 -21.90
CA LYS A 352 1.84 -13.08 -22.99
C LYS A 352 3.19 -12.63 -22.48
N ASN A 353 3.24 -11.76 -21.47
CA ASN A 353 4.48 -11.29 -20.89
C ASN A 353 5.29 -12.40 -20.21
N ILE A 354 4.64 -13.33 -19.50
CA ILE A 354 5.38 -14.39 -18.78
C ILE A 354 5.95 -15.44 -19.75
N HIS A 355 5.36 -15.60 -20.94
CA HIS A 355 5.84 -16.56 -21.92
C HIS A 355 7.32 -16.35 -22.27
N ASN A 356 8.12 -17.41 -22.17
CA ASN A 356 9.59 -17.43 -22.36
C ASN A 356 10.42 -16.58 -21.37
N ARG A 357 9.82 -15.99 -20.34
CA ARG A 357 10.56 -15.32 -19.24
C ARG A 357 10.77 -16.30 -18.07
N LYS A 358 11.78 -16.04 -17.24
CA LYS A 358 12.16 -16.88 -16.10
C LYS A 358 12.18 -16.06 -14.81
N LYS A 359 12.03 -16.73 -13.67
CA LYS A 359 12.28 -16.10 -12.36
C LYS A 359 13.77 -15.81 -12.19
N GLU A 360 14.08 -14.65 -11.62
CA GLU A 360 15.41 -14.23 -11.21
C GLU A 360 15.59 -14.48 -9.71
N GLU A 361 16.76 -14.94 -9.26
CA GLU A 361 17.06 -15.05 -7.83
C GLU A 361 17.15 -13.66 -7.17
N TYR A 362 16.76 -13.55 -5.91
CA TYR A 362 17.00 -12.35 -5.12
C TYR A 362 18.46 -12.31 -4.67
N GLY A 363 19.16 -11.25 -5.10
CA GLY A 363 20.38 -10.84 -4.40
C GLY A 363 20.09 -10.48 -2.94
N LYS A 364 21.12 -10.53 -2.10
CA LYS A 364 21.07 -9.95 -0.75
C LYS A 364 20.86 -8.45 -0.89
N ILE A 365 19.70 -7.96 -0.46
CA ILE A 365 19.33 -6.56 -0.58
C ILE A 365 18.95 -6.03 0.79
N ILE A 366 19.44 -4.84 1.11
CA ILE A 366 18.99 -4.03 2.24
C ILE A 366 18.55 -2.68 1.68
N LYS A 367 17.25 -2.44 1.66
CA LYS A 367 16.65 -1.17 1.28
C LYS A 367 16.41 -0.33 2.52
N VAL A 368 17.11 0.79 2.62
CA VAL A 368 16.89 1.82 3.63
C VAL A 368 16.13 2.99 3.02
N SER A 369 14.99 3.33 3.62
CA SER A 369 14.17 4.49 3.25
C SER A 369 13.91 5.32 4.51
N ASN A 370 14.93 6.13 4.84
CA ASN A 370 14.99 6.93 6.07
C ASN A 370 13.94 8.03 6.11
N ILE A 371 13.54 8.61 4.97
CA ILE A 371 12.50 9.64 4.93
C ILE A 371 11.20 9.11 5.51
N MET A 372 10.82 7.87 5.20
CA MET A 372 9.61 7.23 5.73
C MET A 372 9.86 6.29 6.92
N ASN A 373 11.06 6.28 7.49
CA ASN A 373 11.45 5.40 8.61
C ASN A 373 11.15 3.91 8.35
N ARG A 374 11.54 3.40 7.17
CA ARG A 374 11.35 2.00 6.77
C ARG A 374 12.66 1.35 6.37
N VAL A 375 12.82 0.08 6.73
CA VAL A 375 13.91 -0.78 6.24
C VAL A 375 13.32 -2.09 5.73
N PHE A 376 13.81 -2.56 4.59
CA PHE A 376 13.45 -3.87 4.06
C PHE A 376 14.69 -4.66 3.66
N ILE A 377 14.85 -5.84 4.22
CA ILE A 377 15.96 -6.74 3.96
C ILE A 377 15.40 -7.97 3.28
N LYS A 378 16.01 -8.45 2.20
CA LYS A 378 15.60 -9.70 1.57
C LYS A 378 16.76 -10.49 0.98
N ASP A 379 16.56 -11.80 0.94
CA ASP A 379 17.29 -12.78 0.14
C ASP A 379 16.28 -13.82 -0.37
N ASP A 380 16.72 -14.87 -1.05
CA ASP A 380 15.81 -15.90 -1.59
C ASP A 380 14.98 -16.65 -0.53
N LYS A 381 15.47 -16.72 0.71
CA LYS A 381 14.86 -17.52 1.78
C LYS A 381 13.92 -16.72 2.65
N LYS A 382 14.22 -15.43 2.87
CA LYS A 382 13.48 -14.59 3.82
C LYS A 382 13.41 -13.12 3.39
N ALA A 383 12.42 -12.42 3.94
CA ALA A 383 12.46 -10.97 4.04
C ALA A 383 12.16 -10.48 5.46
N ILE A 384 12.75 -9.34 5.83
CA ILE A 384 12.59 -8.66 7.12
C ILE A 384 12.17 -7.23 6.82
N ALA A 385 11.11 -6.76 7.47
CA ALA A 385 10.68 -5.36 7.37
C ALA A 385 10.72 -4.71 8.75
N ILE A 386 11.20 -3.48 8.84
CA ILE A 386 11.23 -2.70 10.09
C ILE A 386 10.49 -1.39 9.86
N ALA A 387 9.51 -1.11 10.73
CA ALA A 387 8.68 0.08 10.68
C ALA A 387 8.86 0.93 11.93
N GLY A 388 9.49 2.10 11.77
CA GLY A 388 9.57 3.13 12.81
C GLY A 388 8.63 4.30 12.55
N HIS A 389 8.57 5.21 13.50
CA HIS A 389 7.87 6.49 13.40
C HIS A 389 8.72 7.57 14.05
N SER A 390 8.54 8.82 13.67
CA SER A 390 9.34 9.94 14.18
C SER A 390 8.49 11.19 14.31
N GLU A 391 9.09 12.31 14.65
CA GLU A 391 8.41 13.60 14.58
C GLU A 391 8.00 14.00 13.15
N ASN A 392 8.55 13.33 12.13
CA ASN A 392 8.13 13.52 10.75
C ASN A 392 7.11 12.47 10.30
N ILE A 393 7.21 11.21 10.75
CA ILE A 393 6.42 10.10 10.21
C ILE A 393 5.48 9.55 11.27
N SER A 394 4.20 9.43 10.94
CA SER A 394 3.16 8.95 11.86
C SER A 394 3.40 7.50 12.25
N ASN A 395 3.00 7.14 13.46
CA ASN A 395 3.01 5.76 13.95
C ASN A 395 2.06 4.86 13.12
N TYR A 396 0.84 5.31 12.87
CA TYR A 396 -0.12 4.66 11.98
C TYR A 396 -1.24 5.62 11.58
N GLU A 397 -2.13 5.18 10.69
CA GLU A 397 -3.34 5.92 10.32
C GLU A 397 -4.60 5.12 10.67
N SER A 398 -5.56 5.79 11.31
CA SER A 398 -6.92 5.30 11.54
C SER A 398 -7.92 6.41 11.23
N ILE A 399 -8.51 6.36 10.04
CA ILE A 399 -9.53 7.29 9.55
C ILE A 399 -10.62 6.50 8.81
N ASN A 400 -11.81 7.10 8.68
CA ASN A 400 -12.96 6.49 7.97
C ASN A 400 -13.38 5.11 8.50
N GLY A 401 -13.10 4.81 9.77
CA GLY A 401 -13.39 3.51 10.39
C GLY A 401 -12.42 2.39 10.02
N GLU A 402 -11.33 2.68 9.30
CA GLU A 402 -10.31 1.70 8.92
C GLU A 402 -9.17 1.66 9.94
N ASN A 403 -8.54 0.50 10.13
CA ASN A 403 -7.35 0.29 10.95
C ASN A 403 -7.46 0.78 12.41
N THR A 404 -8.62 0.57 13.02
CA THR A 404 -8.95 1.05 14.37
C THR A 404 -8.09 0.46 15.49
N LYS A 405 -7.27 -0.56 15.19
CA LYS A 405 -6.39 -1.25 16.13
C LYS A 405 -4.91 -1.31 15.68
N GLY A 406 -4.51 -0.45 14.75
CA GLY A 406 -3.14 -0.37 14.23
C GLY A 406 -2.11 0.28 15.17
N TRP A 407 -2.42 0.36 16.47
CA TRP A 407 -1.80 1.22 17.48
C TRP A 407 -0.27 1.24 17.46
N TYR A 408 0.35 0.07 17.31
CA TYR A 408 1.79 -0.12 17.47
C TYR A 408 2.52 -0.49 16.15
N THR A 409 1.87 -0.35 15.00
CA THR A 409 2.41 -0.79 13.70
C THR A 409 3.63 0.02 13.20
N GLY A 410 3.90 1.18 13.79
CA GLY A 410 5.09 2.01 13.53
C GLY A 410 6.05 2.12 14.72
N ASP A 411 5.87 1.32 15.77
CA ASP A 411 6.58 1.48 17.05
C ASP A 411 7.88 0.65 17.09
N GLY A 412 8.60 0.65 15.98
CA GLY A 412 9.75 -0.22 15.75
C GLY A 412 9.34 -1.67 15.45
N MET A 413 8.15 -1.88 14.88
CA MET A 413 7.63 -3.20 14.55
C MET A 413 8.53 -3.93 13.54
N ILE A 414 8.74 -5.23 13.76
CA ILE A 414 9.49 -6.14 12.89
C ILE A 414 8.53 -7.12 12.21
N TYR A 415 8.61 -7.20 10.89
CA TYR A 415 7.89 -8.17 10.07
C TYR A 415 8.87 -9.21 9.56
N LEU A 416 8.51 -10.50 9.60
CA LEU A 416 9.29 -11.56 8.96
C LEU A 416 8.42 -12.30 7.96
N TYR A 417 8.94 -12.40 6.73
CA TYR A 417 8.36 -13.15 5.63
C TYR A 417 9.22 -14.39 5.42
N THR A 418 8.73 -15.52 5.90
CA THR A 418 9.29 -16.87 5.72
C THR A 418 8.23 -17.77 5.07
N SER A 419 8.62 -18.93 4.54
CA SER A 419 7.69 -19.81 3.81
C SER A 419 6.51 -20.33 4.65
N ASP A 420 6.68 -20.41 5.97
CA ASP A 420 5.72 -20.94 6.95
C ASP A 420 4.80 -19.87 7.59
N VAL A 421 5.10 -18.58 7.39
CA VAL A 421 4.34 -17.45 7.95
C VAL A 421 3.44 -16.83 6.87
N THR A 422 2.29 -16.27 7.29
CA THR A 422 1.41 -15.50 6.41
C THR A 422 0.83 -14.27 7.10
N TYR A 423 0.78 -13.15 6.38
CA TYR A 423 0.03 -11.95 6.81
C TYR A 423 -1.39 -11.90 6.24
N THR A 424 -1.74 -12.83 5.35
CA THR A 424 -3.14 -13.01 4.92
C THR A 424 -3.99 -13.45 6.13
N ASN A 425 -5.08 -12.73 6.40
CA ASN A 425 -5.96 -12.90 7.57
C ASN A 425 -5.32 -12.60 8.93
N TYR A 426 -4.09 -12.09 8.99
CA TYR A 426 -3.42 -11.77 10.27
C TYR A 426 -4.06 -10.57 10.98
N TRP A 427 -4.25 -9.46 10.28
CA TRP A 427 -4.57 -8.16 10.90
C TRP A 427 -5.90 -8.12 11.66
N ASN A 428 -6.93 -8.80 11.15
CA ASN A 428 -8.25 -8.82 11.77
C ASN A 428 -8.39 -9.90 12.86
N ASN A 429 -7.40 -10.78 13.02
CA ASN A 429 -7.47 -11.96 13.90
C ASN A 429 -6.34 -12.03 14.95
N SER A 430 -5.26 -11.26 14.76
CA SER A 430 -4.14 -11.18 15.70
C SER A 430 -4.46 -10.31 16.93
N ASP A 431 -3.75 -10.56 18.03
CA ASP A 431 -3.77 -9.66 19.19
C ASP A 431 -2.85 -8.46 18.91
N THR A 432 -3.43 -7.35 18.46
CA THR A 432 -2.65 -6.20 17.98
C THR A 432 -1.94 -5.40 19.07
N ARG A 433 -2.14 -5.76 20.34
CA ARG A 433 -1.37 -5.21 21.45
C ARG A 433 0.06 -5.74 21.46
N TYR A 434 0.26 -6.96 20.96
CA TYR A 434 1.56 -7.61 20.92
C TYR A 434 2.14 -7.58 19.51
N MET A 435 2.50 -6.41 19.00
CA MET A 435 3.14 -6.31 17.68
C MET A 435 4.63 -6.69 17.78
N SER A 436 5.08 -7.60 16.90
CA SER A 436 6.46 -8.11 16.90
C SER A 436 7.50 -6.98 16.94
N GLY A 437 8.43 -7.05 17.89
CA GLY A 437 9.49 -6.07 18.08
C GLY A 437 9.12 -4.84 18.91
N THR A 438 7.84 -4.58 19.20
CA THR A 438 7.41 -3.38 19.93
C THR A 438 7.58 -3.53 21.44
N THR A 439 7.68 -2.40 22.14
CA THR A 439 7.76 -2.36 23.60
C THR A 439 6.73 -1.37 24.11
N GLU A 440 5.72 -1.86 24.81
CA GLU A 440 4.52 -1.09 25.11
C GLU A 440 4.15 -1.14 26.58
N VAL A 441 3.33 -0.18 26.99
CA VAL A 441 2.70 -0.15 28.31
C VAL A 441 1.50 -1.09 28.32
N TYR A 442 1.27 -1.73 29.47
CA TYR A 442 0.01 -2.44 29.70
C TYR A 442 -1.16 -1.45 29.85
N GLU A 443 -2.00 -1.38 28.83
CA GLU A 443 -3.15 -0.47 28.78
C GLU A 443 -4.33 -1.07 28.00
N ASP A 444 -5.54 -0.55 28.24
CA ASP A 444 -6.73 -0.89 27.46
C ASP A 444 -6.98 0.17 26.39
N LEU A 445 -6.71 -0.19 25.13
CA LEU A 445 -6.88 0.70 23.97
C LEU A 445 -8.23 0.51 23.25
N ASN A 446 -9.16 -0.27 23.80
CA ASN A 446 -10.43 -0.51 23.10
C ASN A 446 -11.20 0.79 22.83
N GLY A 447 -11.44 1.06 21.55
CA GLY A 447 -12.12 2.29 21.10
C GLY A 447 -11.26 3.56 21.13
N ILE A 448 -9.97 3.46 21.48
CA ILE A 448 -9.04 4.58 21.54
C ILE A 448 -8.28 4.69 20.22
N ASN A 449 -8.28 5.89 19.63
CA ASN A 449 -7.43 6.21 18.49
C ASN A 449 -6.14 6.86 18.99
N THR A 450 -5.01 6.17 18.84
CA THR A 450 -3.67 6.61 19.24
C THR A 450 -2.83 7.10 18.05
N SER A 451 -3.45 7.32 16.89
CA SER A 451 -2.74 7.79 15.70
C SER A 451 -2.12 9.17 15.95
N GLN A 452 -0.86 9.31 15.60
CA GLN A 452 -0.11 10.55 15.65
C GLN A 452 -0.27 11.27 14.32
N ILE A 453 -0.99 12.39 14.34
CA ILE A 453 -1.36 13.15 13.16
C ILE A 453 -0.45 14.37 13.05
N LEU A 454 0.03 14.61 11.84
CA LEU A 454 0.87 15.75 11.52
C LEU A 454 0.25 17.06 12.00
N ASN A 455 1.05 17.92 12.63
CA ASN A 455 0.64 19.21 13.22
C ASN A 455 -0.39 19.11 14.38
N VAL A 456 -0.67 17.91 14.89
CA VAL A 456 -1.59 17.69 16.01
C VAL A 456 -0.86 17.11 17.22
N ASN A 457 -0.30 15.91 17.10
CA ASN A 457 0.21 15.12 18.23
C ASN A 457 1.36 14.17 17.84
N MET A 458 2.22 14.58 16.91
CA MET A 458 3.40 13.81 16.50
C MET A 458 4.32 13.49 17.69
N SER A 459 5.01 12.34 17.60
CA SER A 459 6.10 11.96 18.50
C SER A 459 7.19 13.05 18.56
N SER A 460 7.90 13.14 19.69
CA SER A 460 9.08 13.99 19.82
C SER A 460 10.39 13.33 19.36
N ALA A 461 10.32 12.08 18.88
CA ALA A 461 11.46 11.31 18.38
C ALA A 461 12.13 12.00 17.17
N LYS A 462 13.36 12.48 17.36
CA LYS A 462 14.08 13.26 16.34
C LYS A 462 14.90 12.38 15.41
N ILE A 463 15.41 11.27 15.94
CA ILE A 463 16.36 10.41 15.23
C ILE A 463 15.76 9.02 15.09
N VAL A 464 15.31 8.75 13.87
CA VAL A 464 14.91 7.42 13.43
C VAL A 464 15.53 7.19 12.06
N LYS A 465 16.58 6.38 12.02
CA LYS A 465 17.37 6.17 10.82
C LYS A 465 18.02 4.80 10.82
N ALA A 466 18.27 4.27 9.64
CA ALA A 466 19.18 3.17 9.42
C ALA A 466 20.35 3.59 8.54
N ILE A 467 21.47 2.89 8.74
CA ILE A 467 22.58 2.88 7.80
C ILE A 467 22.81 1.45 7.33
N GLU A 468 23.25 1.34 6.08
CA GLU A 468 23.61 0.08 5.44
C GLU A 468 25.07 0.17 4.99
N LYS A 469 25.81 -0.91 5.16
CA LYS A 469 27.16 -1.09 4.63
C LYS A 469 27.46 -2.57 4.48
N ASP A 470 27.99 -2.98 3.34
CA ASP A 470 28.43 -4.35 3.07
C ASP A 470 27.36 -5.43 3.38
N ASN A 471 26.09 -5.16 3.04
CA ASN A 471 24.94 -6.02 3.35
C ASN A 471 24.70 -6.26 4.85
N LYS A 472 25.10 -5.29 5.66
CA LYS A 472 24.78 -5.20 7.09
C LYS A 472 24.03 -3.90 7.34
N MET A 473 23.25 -3.88 8.41
CA MET A 473 22.40 -2.73 8.71
C MET A 473 22.40 -2.45 10.21
N ILE A 474 22.43 -1.17 10.56
CA ILE A 474 22.07 -0.73 11.90
C ILE A 474 20.92 0.27 11.79
N PHE A 475 19.82 -0.02 12.47
CA PHE A 475 18.65 0.83 12.63
C PHE A 475 18.64 1.36 14.06
N PHE A 476 18.36 2.65 14.21
CA PHE A 476 18.21 3.31 15.49
C PHE A 476 16.92 4.12 15.49
N MET A 477 16.18 4.05 16.60
CA MET A 477 14.95 4.80 16.84
C MET A 477 14.97 5.34 18.26
N GLU A 478 14.92 6.66 18.37
CA GLU A 478 14.34 7.28 19.56
C GLU A 478 12.85 6.93 19.59
N PHE A 479 12.40 6.28 20.66
CA PHE A 479 11.01 5.90 20.82
C PHE A 479 10.36 6.70 21.94
N GLU A 480 9.17 7.20 21.66
CA GLU A 480 8.22 7.77 22.61
C GLU A 480 6.85 7.20 22.25
N ASN A 481 6.21 6.50 23.18
CA ASN A 481 4.89 5.91 22.92
C ASN A 481 3.80 7.00 22.77
N HIS A 482 2.62 6.60 22.32
CA HIS A 482 1.56 7.52 21.91
C HIS A 482 1.12 8.53 23.00
N ASN A 483 1.17 8.15 24.29
CA ASN A 483 0.80 9.01 25.43
C ASN A 483 2.02 9.57 26.19
N LYS A 484 3.24 9.34 25.68
CA LYS A 484 4.51 9.83 26.21
C LYS A 484 4.88 9.32 27.62
N SER A 485 4.27 8.24 28.07
CA SER A 485 4.59 7.59 29.35
C SER A 485 5.77 6.64 29.28
N LEU A 486 6.22 6.28 28.07
CA LEU A 486 7.35 5.40 27.82
C LEU A 486 8.28 6.01 26.78
N LYS A 487 9.56 6.15 27.15
CA LYS A 487 10.65 6.54 26.26
C LYS A 487 11.75 5.50 26.29
N MET A 488 12.38 5.24 25.15
CA MET A 488 13.58 4.40 25.08
C MET A 488 14.36 4.62 23.78
N TYR A 489 15.48 3.95 23.65
CA TYR A 489 16.17 3.74 22.39
C TYR A 489 15.98 2.31 21.92
N LYS A 490 15.54 2.14 20.67
CA LYS A 490 15.43 0.84 19.99
C LYS A 490 16.50 0.78 18.92
N SER A 491 17.38 -0.22 19.00
CA SER A 491 18.42 -0.45 17.99
C SER A 491 18.34 -1.86 17.43
N TYR A 492 18.41 -2.00 16.11
CA TYR A 492 18.42 -3.29 15.43
C TYR A 492 19.67 -3.41 14.57
N VAL A 493 20.46 -4.47 14.78
CA VAL A 493 21.69 -4.74 14.02
C VAL A 493 21.52 -6.02 13.22
N TYR A 494 21.46 -5.87 11.90
CA TYR A 494 21.44 -7.00 10.98
C TYR A 494 22.86 -7.34 10.52
N THR A 495 23.26 -8.58 10.77
CA THR A 495 24.60 -9.11 10.51
C THR A 495 24.69 -9.98 9.25
N GLY A 496 23.57 -10.15 8.53
CA GLY A 496 23.42 -11.14 7.45
C GLY A 496 22.85 -12.49 7.91
N LYS A 497 23.07 -12.88 9.16
CA LYS A 497 22.56 -14.16 9.73
C LYS A 497 21.59 -13.99 10.87
N LYS A 498 21.69 -12.87 11.58
CA LYS A 498 20.83 -12.54 12.73
C LYS A 498 20.49 -11.07 12.77
N LEU A 499 19.35 -10.77 13.39
CA LEU A 499 18.93 -9.45 13.81
C LEU A 499 19.09 -9.36 15.33
N ILE A 500 20.03 -8.53 15.78
CA ILE A 500 20.30 -8.29 17.20
C ILE A 500 19.47 -7.08 17.60
N CYS A 501 18.62 -7.23 18.59
CA CYS A 501 17.64 -6.24 19.02
C CYS A 501 17.98 -5.74 20.42
N LEU A 502 18.08 -4.42 20.55
CA LEU A 502 18.45 -3.75 21.79
C LEU A 502 17.39 -2.70 22.14
N ASN A 503 16.81 -2.84 23.33
CA ASN A 503 16.01 -1.80 23.98
C ASN A 503 16.83 -1.24 25.14
N THR A 504 17.19 0.04 25.06
CA THR A 504 18.02 0.71 26.08
C THR A 504 17.43 2.02 26.53
N ASN A 505 17.93 2.53 27.65
CA ASN A 505 17.54 3.84 28.19
C ASN A 505 16.02 3.93 28.39
N ILE A 506 15.43 2.83 28.87
CA ILE A 506 14.00 2.74 29.16
C ILE A 506 13.68 3.72 30.29
N ASP A 507 12.70 4.59 30.06
CA ASP A 507 12.20 5.55 31.03
C ASP A 507 10.68 5.52 31.04
N THR A 508 10.14 4.96 32.12
CA THR A 508 8.71 4.88 32.38
C THR A 508 8.44 4.69 33.88
N LYS A 509 7.20 4.97 34.28
CA LYS A 509 6.64 4.59 35.59
C LYS A 509 5.62 3.45 35.47
N GLU A 510 5.28 3.07 34.23
CA GLU A 510 4.25 2.09 33.93
C GLU A 510 4.86 0.70 33.81
N LYS A 511 4.00 -0.33 33.91
CA LYS A 511 4.41 -1.70 33.58
C LYS A 511 4.49 -1.87 32.07
N ILE A 512 5.60 -2.42 31.59
CA ILE A 512 5.84 -2.62 30.16
C ILE A 512 6.16 -4.07 29.81
N TYR A 513 5.97 -4.38 28.54
CA TYR A 513 6.37 -5.65 27.93
C TYR A 513 7.03 -5.38 26.57
N THR A 514 7.93 -6.26 26.14
CA THR A 514 8.43 -6.30 24.77
C THR A 514 7.90 -7.54 24.08
N THR A 515 7.23 -7.36 22.95
CA THR A 515 6.84 -8.48 22.10
C THR A 515 8.04 -8.90 21.27
N ILE A 516 8.45 -10.15 21.40
CA ILE A 516 9.56 -10.73 20.63
C ILE A 516 9.06 -11.22 19.28
N ASP A 517 7.90 -11.89 19.30
CA ASP A 517 7.23 -12.30 18.07
C ASP A 517 5.71 -12.46 18.26
N ASN A 518 4.96 -12.21 17.20
CA ASN A 518 3.53 -12.49 17.10
C ASN A 518 3.19 -12.73 15.62
N ARG A 519 2.92 -13.98 15.25
CA ARG A 519 2.74 -14.39 13.85
C ARG A 519 1.68 -15.44 13.68
N LEU A 520 1.12 -15.48 12.48
CA LEU A 520 0.27 -16.54 12.00
C LEU A 520 1.09 -17.53 11.18
N TYR A 521 1.28 -18.73 11.73
CA TYR A 521 1.90 -19.88 11.06
C TYR A 521 0.83 -20.67 10.32
N LYS A 522 1.11 -21.05 9.06
CA LYS A 522 0.17 -21.81 8.21
C LYS A 522 -0.16 -23.18 8.79
N GLU A 523 0.83 -23.83 9.38
CA GLU A 523 0.77 -25.15 9.99
C GLU A 523 1.26 -25.08 11.43
N LYS A 524 0.94 -26.09 12.25
CA LYS A 524 1.40 -26.14 13.64
C LYS A 524 2.93 -26.18 13.68
N PRO A 525 3.61 -25.15 14.20
CA PRO A 525 5.05 -25.12 14.18
C PRO A 525 5.65 -26.06 15.23
N LYS A 526 6.86 -26.55 14.97
CA LYS A 526 7.67 -27.24 15.97
C LYS A 526 8.31 -26.20 16.87
N ILE A 527 8.07 -26.32 18.18
CA ILE A 527 8.58 -25.37 19.17
C ILE A 527 9.41 -26.12 20.20
N VAL A 528 10.65 -25.66 20.41
CA VAL A 528 11.55 -26.14 21.45
C VAL A 528 11.96 -24.95 22.30
N MET A 529 11.79 -25.06 23.61
CA MET A 529 12.13 -23.99 24.56
C MET A 529 13.21 -24.47 25.54
N GLU A 530 14.24 -23.67 25.70
CA GLU A 530 15.39 -23.92 26.58
C GLU A 530 15.76 -22.62 27.31
N ASP A 531 15.30 -22.42 28.54
CA ASP A 531 15.56 -21.21 29.36
C ASP A 531 15.51 -19.87 28.58
N LYS A 532 16.66 -19.41 28.07
CA LYS A 532 16.82 -18.17 27.29
C LYS A 532 16.70 -18.31 25.76
N ARG A 533 16.37 -19.49 25.25
CA ARG A 533 16.30 -19.81 23.83
C ARG A 533 14.96 -20.45 23.45
N ILE A 534 14.37 -20.00 22.34
CA ILE A 534 13.22 -20.64 21.71
C ILE A 534 13.55 -20.91 20.25
N LEU A 535 13.37 -22.15 19.82
CA LEU A 535 13.38 -22.54 18.42
C LEU A 535 11.92 -22.70 17.95
N ILE A 536 11.53 -21.98 16.90
CA ILE A 536 10.27 -22.18 16.19
C ILE A 536 10.60 -22.53 14.74
N ASN A 537 10.34 -23.78 14.35
CA ASN A 537 10.80 -24.34 13.08
C ASN A 537 12.31 -24.09 12.89
N ASP A 538 12.69 -23.23 11.94
CA ASP A 538 14.09 -22.88 11.64
C ASP A 538 14.53 -21.54 12.24
N LEU A 539 13.64 -20.82 12.92
CA LEU A 539 13.93 -19.53 13.56
C LEU A 539 14.30 -19.72 15.02
N ILE A 540 15.39 -19.09 15.45
CA ILE A 540 15.83 -19.10 16.84
C ILE A 540 15.68 -17.69 17.42
N PHE A 541 15.07 -17.62 18.60
CA PHE A 541 15.00 -16.44 19.44
C PHE A 541 15.87 -16.68 20.68
N ASN A 542 16.77 -15.76 20.98
CA ASN A 542 17.70 -15.89 22.11
C ASN A 542 17.71 -14.62 22.95
N ILE A 543 17.58 -14.75 24.27
CA ILE A 543 17.72 -13.64 25.21
C ILE A 543 19.18 -13.56 25.66
N ILE A 544 19.78 -12.38 25.52
CA ILE A 544 21.14 -12.12 26.01
C ILE A 544 21.10 -11.63 27.46
N THR A 545 20.13 -10.80 27.82
CA THR A 545 19.94 -10.26 29.18
C THR A 545 19.26 -11.26 30.12
N ASP A 546 19.05 -10.87 31.39
CA ASP A 546 18.42 -11.74 32.39
C ASP A 546 16.89 -11.63 32.40
N HIS A 547 16.28 -12.12 31.32
CA HIS A 547 14.84 -12.15 31.12
C HIS A 547 14.33 -13.56 30.84
N LYS A 548 13.01 -13.74 30.88
CA LYS A 548 12.34 -14.99 30.55
C LYS A 548 11.28 -14.74 29.50
N PHE A 549 11.11 -15.71 28.60
CA PHE A 549 10.02 -15.69 27.65
C PHE A 549 8.69 -16.06 28.32
N ASN A 550 7.67 -15.30 27.97
CA ASN A 550 6.28 -15.74 28.00
C ASN A 550 5.89 -16.16 26.58
N PHE A 551 4.99 -17.13 26.47
CA PHE A 551 4.53 -17.62 25.17
C PHE A 551 3.05 -18.01 25.23
N ASP A 552 2.38 -17.91 24.09
CA ASP A 552 0.99 -18.29 23.90
C ASP A 552 0.80 -18.80 22.47
N ILE A 553 -0.03 -19.82 22.31
CA ILE A 553 -0.34 -20.44 21.02
C ILE A 553 -1.85 -20.58 20.91
N LYS A 554 -2.42 -19.93 19.90
CA LYS A 554 -3.86 -19.99 19.61
C LYS A 554 -4.08 -20.57 18.22
N GLU A 555 -4.74 -21.72 18.18
CA GLU A 555 -5.25 -22.31 16.94
C GLU A 555 -6.47 -21.53 16.43
N SER A 556 -6.58 -21.43 15.11
CA SER A 556 -7.70 -20.82 14.41
C SER A 556 -7.93 -21.52 13.07
N GLU A 557 -9.03 -21.21 12.39
CA GLU A 557 -9.28 -21.71 11.03
C GLU A 557 -8.25 -21.24 9.99
N PHE A 558 -7.47 -20.21 10.30
CA PHE A 558 -6.44 -19.65 9.41
C PHE A 558 -5.03 -20.17 9.69
N GLY A 559 -4.85 -20.99 10.73
CA GLY A 559 -3.55 -21.47 11.21
C GLY A 559 -3.32 -21.19 12.69
N TYR A 560 -2.05 -21.10 13.10
CA TYR A 560 -1.62 -20.98 14.49
C TYR A 560 -1.01 -19.62 14.77
N PHE A 561 -1.66 -18.83 15.62
CA PHE A 561 -1.08 -17.61 16.17
C PHE A 561 -0.09 -17.99 17.27
N VAL A 562 1.19 -17.69 17.06
CA VAL A 562 2.23 -17.88 18.07
C VAL A 562 2.72 -16.52 18.51
N LYS A 563 2.61 -16.27 19.81
CA LYS A 563 2.99 -15.02 20.46
C LYS A 563 4.05 -15.30 21.51
N ILE A 564 5.14 -14.53 21.49
CA ILE A 564 6.25 -14.56 22.44
C ILE A 564 6.50 -13.13 22.92
N TRP A 565 6.56 -12.94 24.23
CA TRP A 565 6.87 -11.64 24.81
C TRP A 565 7.69 -11.77 26.08
N ILE A 566 8.25 -10.65 26.52
CA ILE A 566 9.01 -10.51 27.75
C ILE A 566 8.35 -9.43 28.59
N GLU A 567 8.10 -9.73 29.86
CA GLU A 567 7.72 -8.72 30.84
C GLU A 567 8.97 -8.10 31.46
N HIS A 568 9.01 -6.77 31.54
CA HIS A 568 10.08 -6.06 32.23
C HIS A 568 9.76 -5.97 33.71
N LYS A 569 10.76 -6.13 34.57
CA LYS A 569 10.60 -6.02 36.02
C LYS A 569 10.77 -4.57 36.50
N TYR A 570 11.66 -3.85 35.85
CA TYR A 570 12.05 -2.47 36.08
C TYR A 570 12.33 -1.81 34.72
N ASN A 571 13.02 -0.67 34.74
CA ASN A 571 13.51 0.00 33.53
C ASN A 571 14.85 -0.60 33.06
N GLU A 572 14.99 -1.93 33.08
CA GLU A 572 16.22 -2.59 32.64
C GLU A 572 16.37 -2.60 31.11
N ASN A 573 17.61 -2.63 30.63
CA ASN A 573 17.87 -2.87 29.22
C ASN A 573 17.50 -4.31 28.86
N LEU A 574 16.98 -4.51 27.65
CA LEU A 574 16.66 -5.83 27.09
C LEU A 574 17.42 -6.04 25.79
N TYR A 575 18.19 -7.12 25.72
CA TYR A 575 18.88 -7.56 24.51
C TYR A 575 18.44 -8.96 24.11
N TYR A 576 18.09 -9.13 22.85
CA TYR A 576 17.73 -10.41 22.28
C TYR A 576 18.16 -10.51 20.81
N GLU A 577 18.18 -11.72 20.27
CA GLU A 577 18.55 -12.00 18.89
C GLU A 577 17.47 -12.82 18.21
N ILE A 578 17.22 -12.51 16.94
CA ILE A 578 16.48 -13.34 16.01
C ILE A 578 17.48 -13.90 15.01
N ILE A 579 17.66 -15.22 15.00
CA ILE A 579 18.67 -15.90 14.19
C ILE A 579 17.96 -16.67 13.07
N PHE A 580 18.38 -16.42 11.83
CA PHE A 580 17.75 -16.93 10.61
C PHE A 580 18.49 -18.10 9.97
N GLU A 581 19.77 -18.25 10.31
CA GLU A 581 20.64 -19.33 9.85
C GLU A 581 21.41 -19.82 11.07
N TYR A 582 21.54 -21.13 11.22
CA TYR A 582 22.18 -21.73 12.39
C TYR A 582 23.52 -21.06 12.71
N ASP A 583 23.57 -20.44 13.89
CA ASP A 583 24.72 -19.75 14.45
C ASP A 583 24.80 -20.10 15.94
N ASP A 584 25.82 -20.85 16.32
CA ASP A 584 26.04 -21.29 17.70
C ASP A 584 26.56 -20.17 18.61
N LYS A 585 26.93 -19.02 18.06
CA LYS A 585 27.55 -17.94 18.81
C LYS A 585 26.53 -16.84 19.12
N THR A 586 26.10 -16.79 20.38
CA THR A 586 25.44 -15.60 20.95
C THR A 586 26.37 -14.40 20.84
N SER A 587 25.86 -13.23 20.42
CA SER A 587 26.71 -12.03 20.38
C SER A 587 27.09 -11.57 21.78
N LEU A 588 28.30 -11.07 21.93
CA LEU A 588 28.74 -10.42 23.16
C LEU A 588 28.38 -8.93 23.08
N ILE A 589 27.68 -8.43 24.09
CA ILE A 589 27.28 -7.02 24.18
C ILE A 589 27.96 -6.41 25.40
N GLU A 590 28.80 -5.40 25.15
CA GLU A 590 29.40 -4.55 26.18
C GLU A 590 28.65 -3.20 26.17
N ASP A 591 27.84 -2.94 27.20
CA ASP A 591 27.14 -1.65 27.39
C ASP A 591 27.83 -0.83 28.48
N ASN A 592 28.45 0.28 28.08
CA ASN A 592 29.09 1.22 29.01
C ASN A 592 28.28 2.52 29.21
N LYS A 593 26.96 2.47 28.97
CA LYS A 593 25.97 3.57 28.97
C LYS A 593 26.11 4.58 27.85
N GLU A 594 27.33 4.97 27.48
CA GLU A 594 27.59 5.93 26.41
C GLU A 594 27.77 5.26 25.04
N ASN A 595 28.25 4.01 25.05
CA ASN A 595 28.50 3.20 23.88
C ASN A 595 28.06 1.76 24.14
N ILE A 596 27.45 1.17 23.13
CA ILE A 596 27.18 -0.26 23.07
C ILE A 596 28.10 -0.85 22.01
N ILE A 597 28.95 -1.79 22.42
CA ILE A 597 29.82 -2.54 21.54
C ILE A 597 29.24 -3.95 21.41
N ILE A 598 28.89 -4.32 20.18
CA ILE A 598 28.39 -5.65 19.86
C ILE A 598 29.49 -6.39 19.11
N ARG A 599 29.94 -7.51 19.66
CA ARG A 599 30.90 -8.41 19.02
C ARG A 599 30.17 -9.64 18.50
N ASN A 600 30.21 -9.83 17.19
CA ASN A 600 29.68 -11.01 16.53
C ASN A 600 30.77 -11.70 15.71
N GLY A 601 31.42 -12.71 16.29
CA GLY A 601 32.62 -13.30 15.70
C GLY A 601 33.76 -12.29 15.60
N ASN A 602 34.25 -12.03 14.39
CA ASN A 602 35.31 -11.05 14.12
C ASN A 602 34.77 -9.64 13.85
N GLU A 603 33.44 -9.47 13.82
CA GLU A 603 32.79 -8.21 13.50
C GLU A 603 32.48 -7.42 14.76
N LYS A 604 32.66 -6.11 14.68
CA LYS A 604 32.38 -5.18 15.76
C LYS A 604 31.40 -4.12 15.27
N TYR A 605 30.32 -3.94 16.02
CA TYR A 605 29.33 -2.91 15.76
C TYR A 605 29.34 -1.94 16.93
N LEU A 606 29.40 -0.64 16.64
CA LEU A 606 29.40 0.42 17.64
C LEU A 606 28.14 1.25 17.51
N ILE A 607 27.40 1.37 18.62
CA ILE A 607 26.25 2.26 18.77
C ILE A 607 26.59 3.29 19.83
N ASN A 608 26.76 4.55 19.44
CA ASN A 608 26.90 5.67 20.39
C ASN A 608 25.51 6.16 20.80
N THR A 609 25.13 5.91 22.05
CA THR A 609 23.82 6.27 22.59
C THR A 609 23.73 7.74 23.00
N LYS A 610 24.87 8.40 23.26
CA LYS A 610 24.95 9.79 23.74
C LYS A 610 24.91 10.81 22.61
N GLU A 611 25.67 10.57 21.55
CA GLU A 611 25.65 11.42 20.35
C GLU A 611 24.41 11.18 19.51
N LYS A 612 23.66 10.10 19.79
CA LYS A 612 22.48 9.66 19.04
C LYS A 612 22.71 9.51 17.53
N GLU A 613 23.98 9.55 17.10
CA GLU A 613 24.30 9.75 15.70
C GLU A 613 25.39 8.85 15.15
N VAL A 614 26.16 8.15 15.98
CA VAL A 614 27.32 7.40 15.46
C VAL A 614 27.04 5.90 15.47
N LEU A 615 26.41 5.47 14.38
CA LEU A 615 26.42 4.09 13.92
C LEU A 615 27.71 3.93 13.10
N ARG A 616 28.69 3.17 13.60
CA ARG A 616 29.93 2.87 12.87
C ARG A 616 30.08 1.38 12.67
N PHE A 617 30.36 1.01 11.41
CA PHE A 617 30.89 -0.31 11.06
C PHE A 617 32.42 -0.20 11.10
N GLU A 618 33.05 -0.88 12.06
CA GLU A 618 34.50 -1.02 12.15
C GLU A 618 34.95 -2.40 11.66
#